data_AF-A0A6P7H9M1-F1
#
_entry.id   AF-A0A6P7H9M1-F1
#
_cell.length_a   1.000
_cell.length_b   1.000
_cell.length_c   1.000
_cell.angle_alpha   90.00
_cell.angle_beta   90.00
_cell.angle_gamma   90.00
#
_symmetry.space_group_name_H-M   'P 1'
#
loop_
_entity.id
_entity.type
_entity.pdbx_description
1 polymer ?
#
loop_
_entity_poly.entity_id
_entity_poly.type
_entity_poly.pdbx_seq_one_letter_code
_entity_poly.pdbx_strand_id
1 'polypeptide(L)'
;MLLLYQNGAPPSRAVQLVAEALSVKLTLKYVDVLTKEQFAPEFLKLNPQHTLPVLDDDGFILIDSHAIMSYLVSKYGKDDFLYPKNLQKRAIVDHRLHFDSNILNVRGAVIV
;
A
#
# COMPACT_ATOMS: atom_id res chain seq x y z
N MET A 1 12.56 8.22 7.43
CA MET A 1 11.57 9.03 6.68
C MET A 1 10.72 8.10 5.85
N LEU A 2 9.39 8.19 6.01
CA LEU A 2 8.45 7.38 5.23
C LEU A 2 8.11 8.09 3.93
N LEU A 3 8.55 7.52 2.81
CA LEU A 3 8.29 8.00 1.46
C LEU A 3 7.36 7.03 0.73
N LEU A 4 6.23 7.52 0.24
CA LEU A 4 5.27 6.73 -0.52
C LEU A 4 5.28 7.18 -1.99
N TYR A 5 5.67 6.28 -2.87
CA TYR A 5 5.47 6.41 -4.31
C TYR A 5 4.02 6.06 -4.64
N GLN A 6 3.30 6.99 -5.27
CA GLN A 6 1.85 6.88 -5.45
C GLN A 6 1.36 7.57 -6.74
N ASN A 7 0.19 7.18 -7.24
CA ASN A 7 -0.43 7.73 -8.45
C ASN A 7 -1.90 8.15 -8.26
N GLY A 8 -2.38 8.27 -7.02
CA GLY A 8 -3.77 8.60 -6.70
C GLY A 8 -4.78 7.47 -6.92
N ALA A 9 -4.34 6.31 -7.41
CA ALA A 9 -5.19 5.14 -7.61
C ALA A 9 -5.75 4.60 -6.27
N PRO A 10 -6.84 3.80 -6.29
CA PRO A 10 -7.42 3.22 -5.09
C PRO A 10 -6.42 2.57 -4.10
N PRO A 11 -5.46 1.71 -4.52
CA PRO A 11 -4.52 1.09 -3.58
C PRO A 11 -3.57 2.12 -2.93
N SER A 12 -3.16 3.14 -3.69
CA SER A 12 -2.36 4.26 -3.17
C SER A 12 -3.12 5.07 -2.11
N ARG A 13 -4.41 5.32 -2.34
CA ARG A 13 -5.28 6.03 -1.39
C ARG A 13 -5.56 5.21 -0.13
N ALA A 14 -5.69 3.89 -0.24
CA ALA A 14 -5.88 3.01 0.91
C ALA A 14 -4.71 3.11 1.91
N VAL A 15 -3.46 3.12 1.40
CA VAL A 15 -2.27 3.32 2.25
C VAL A 15 -2.29 4.69 2.93
N GLN A 16 -2.65 5.75 2.21
CA GLN A 16 -2.74 7.10 2.77
C GLN A 16 -3.81 7.20 3.88
N LEU A 17 -4.96 6.56 3.70
CA LEU A 17 -6.01 6.50 4.72
C LEU A 17 -5.54 5.78 5.99
N VAL A 18 -4.81 4.68 5.85
CA VAL A 18 -4.22 3.97 7.00
C VAL A 18 -3.19 4.84 7.70
N ALA A 19 -2.30 5.50 6.95
CA ALA A 19 -1.31 6.39 7.55
C ALA A 19 -1.96 7.55 8.31
N GLU A 20 -3.01 8.16 7.76
CA GLU A 20 -3.78 9.21 8.43
C GLU A 20 -4.47 8.68 9.70
N ALA A 21 -5.08 7.50 9.64
CA ALA A 21 -5.70 6.86 10.80
C ALA A 21 -4.69 6.56 11.92
N LEU A 22 -3.43 6.32 11.57
CA LEU A 22 -2.32 6.13 12.50
C LEU A 22 -1.63 7.44 12.91
N SER A 23 -2.05 8.58 12.35
CA SER A 23 -1.38 9.89 12.48
C SER A 23 0.11 9.85 12.09
N VAL A 24 0.44 9.04 11.07
CA VAL A 24 1.80 8.88 10.53
C VAL A 24 1.98 9.81 9.34
N LYS A 25 2.98 10.68 9.41
CA LYS A 25 3.30 11.59 8.30
C LYS A 25 4.01 10.84 7.18
N LEU A 26 3.38 10.77 6.02
CA LEU A 26 3.97 10.28 4.78
C LEU A 26 4.45 11.44 3.90
N THR A 27 5.66 11.35 3.38
CA THR A 27 6.08 12.15 2.23
C THR A 27 5.57 11.46 0.97
N LEU A 28 4.81 12.17 0.14
CA LEU A 28 4.24 11.60 -1.09
C LEU A 28 5.10 11.97 -2.29
N LYS A 29 5.47 10.98 -3.09
CA LYS A 29 6.08 11.17 -4.40
C LYS A 29 5.12 10.67 -5.46
N TYR A 30 4.62 11.60 -6.28
CA TYR A 30 3.76 11.24 -7.39
C TYR A 30 4.58 10.54 -8.48
N VAL A 31 4.02 9.47 -9.04
CA VAL A 31 4.55 8.75 -10.20
C VAL A 31 3.45 8.73 -11.24
N ASP A 32 3.71 9.36 -12.38
CA ASP A 32 2.76 9.46 -13.46
C ASP A 32 2.75 8.18 -14.30
N VAL A 33 1.64 7.45 -14.19
CA VAL A 33 1.44 6.20 -14.93
C VAL A 33 1.03 6.42 -16.39
N LEU A 34 0.52 7.59 -16.75
CA LEU A 34 0.13 7.96 -18.12
C LEU A 34 1.35 8.25 -18.98
N THR A 35 2.35 8.90 -18.40
CA THR A 35 3.66 9.15 -19.05
C THR A 35 4.63 7.98 -18.90
N LYS A 36 4.21 6.87 -18.27
CA LYS A 36 4.96 5.61 -18.14
C LYS A 36 6.19 5.71 -17.22
N GLU A 37 6.19 6.60 -16.23
CA GLU A 37 7.32 6.78 -15.30
C GLU A 37 7.63 5.52 -14.47
N GLN A 38 6.64 4.66 -14.22
CA GLN A 38 6.82 3.38 -13.53
C GLN A 38 7.71 2.39 -14.29
N PHE A 39 8.00 2.63 -15.57
CA PHE A 39 8.92 1.83 -16.37
C PHE A 39 10.33 2.45 -16.46
N ALA A 40 10.55 3.62 -15.85
CA ALA A 40 11.87 4.22 -15.81
C ALA A 40 12.85 3.28 -15.07
N PRO A 41 14.11 3.15 -15.54
CA PRO A 41 15.10 2.27 -14.91
C PRO A 41 15.28 2.52 -13.41
N GLU A 42 15.19 3.78 -12.97
CA GLU A 42 15.30 4.13 -11.55
C GLU A 42 14.12 3.61 -10.73
N PHE A 43 12.90 3.58 -11.28
CA PHE A 43 11.74 3.01 -10.60
C PHE A 43 11.77 1.48 -10.60
N LEU A 44 12.21 0.86 -11.70
CA LEU A 44 12.33 -0.60 -11.80
C LEU A 44 13.36 -1.18 -10.83
N LYS A 45 14.41 -0.43 -10.48
CA LYS A 45 15.34 -0.81 -9.40
C LYS A 45 14.65 -0.90 -8.04
N LEU A 46 13.64 -0.05 -7.79
CA LEU A 46 12.85 -0.06 -6.56
C LEU A 46 11.78 -1.15 -6.59
N ASN A 47 11.03 -1.23 -7.70
CA ASN A 47 9.96 -2.18 -7.89
C ASN A 47 10.03 -2.81 -9.29
N PRO A 48 10.57 -4.04 -9.43
CA PRO A 48 10.64 -4.72 -10.72
C PRO A 48 9.25 -5.10 -11.25
N GLN A 49 8.21 -5.12 -10.39
CA GLN A 49 6.83 -5.36 -10.79
C GLN A 49 6.15 -4.11 -11.37
N HIS A 50 6.84 -2.95 -11.40
CA HIS A 50 6.34 -1.70 -11.99
C HIS A 50 4.90 -1.33 -11.56
N THR A 51 4.56 -1.62 -10.31
CA THR A 51 3.27 -1.33 -9.68
C THR A 51 3.39 -0.24 -8.62
N LEU A 52 2.25 0.33 -8.26
CA LEU A 52 2.11 1.32 -7.19
C LEU A 52 0.97 0.89 -6.25
N PRO A 53 1.04 1.23 -4.96
CA PRO A 53 2.07 2.04 -4.31
C PRO A 53 3.36 1.28 -3.95
N VAL A 54 4.43 2.02 -3.67
CA VAL A 54 5.70 1.52 -3.10
C VAL A 54 6.06 2.38 -1.89
N LEU A 55 6.36 1.75 -0.77
CA LEU A 55 6.84 2.42 0.44
C LEU A 55 8.36 2.29 0.54
N ASP A 56 9.03 3.39 0.87
CA ASP A 56 10.41 3.43 1.33
C ASP A 56 10.42 3.93 2.78
N ASP A 57 10.86 3.06 3.68
CA ASP A 57 11.01 3.32 5.11
C ASP A 57 12.48 3.23 5.50
N ASP A 58 13.19 4.36 5.36
CA ASP A 58 14.61 4.47 5.66
C ASP A 58 15.48 3.43 4.92
N GLY A 59 15.19 3.20 3.63
CA GLY A 59 15.89 2.25 2.77
C GLY A 59 15.27 0.85 2.76
N PHE A 60 14.29 0.57 3.62
CA PHE A 60 13.47 -0.62 3.50
C PHE A 60 12.35 -0.38 2.47
N ILE A 61 12.48 -1.03 1.31
CA ILE A 61 11.49 -0.95 0.24
C ILE A 61 10.44 -2.05 0.41
N LEU A 62 9.18 -1.65 0.51
CA LEU A 62 8.03 -2.54 0.56
C LEU A 62 7.06 -2.23 -0.58
N ILE A 63 6.68 -3.27 -1.30
CA ILE A 63 5.75 -3.23 -2.43
C ILE A 63 4.46 -3.93 -1.98
N ASP A 64 3.34 -3.62 -2.65
CA ASP A 64 1.97 -4.07 -2.37
C ASP A 64 1.24 -3.25 -1.30
N SER A 65 0.07 -2.70 -1.66
CA SER A 65 -0.70 -1.84 -0.77
C SER A 65 -1.16 -2.53 0.51
N HIS A 66 -1.57 -3.81 0.43
CA HIS A 66 -2.09 -4.54 1.59
C HIS A 66 -0.94 -4.91 2.53
N ALA A 67 0.21 -5.30 1.99
CA ALA A 67 1.43 -5.51 2.76
C ALA A 67 1.88 -4.20 3.46
N ILE A 68 1.89 -3.08 2.74
CA ILE A 68 2.24 -1.76 3.29
C ILE A 68 1.27 -1.37 4.42
N MET A 69 -0.04 -1.52 4.23
CA MET A 69 -1.04 -1.21 5.27
C MET A 69 -0.81 -2.04 6.53
N SER A 70 -0.67 -3.36 6.40
CA SER A 70 -0.43 -4.25 7.55
C SER A 70 0.90 -3.94 8.25
N TYR A 71 1.94 -3.55 7.50
CA TYR A 71 3.23 -3.11 8.04
C TYR A 71 3.09 -1.82 8.85
N LEU A 72 2.44 -0.79 8.29
CA LEU A 72 2.25 0.50 8.97
C LEU A 72 1.46 0.32 10.27
N VAL A 73 0.35 -0.43 10.24
CA VAL A 73 -0.44 -0.70 11.45
C VAL A 73 0.39 -1.48 12.48
N SER A 74 1.16 -2.48 12.05
CA SER A 74 1.96 -3.29 12.97
C SER A 74 3.12 -2.51 13.60
N LYS A 75 3.72 -1.55 12.88
CA LYS A 75 4.88 -0.77 13.34
C LYS A 75 4.48 0.47 14.14
N TYR A 76 3.43 1.19 13.72
CA TYR A 76 3.04 2.49 14.27
C TYR A 76 1.69 2.48 14.99
N GLY A 77 0.93 1.39 14.92
CA GLY A 77 -0.34 1.25 15.65
C GLY A 77 -0.14 1.31 17.16
N LYS A 78 -0.93 2.17 17.82
CA LYS A 78 -0.98 2.29 19.28
C LYS A 78 -1.77 1.14 19.92
N ASP A 79 -2.71 0.59 19.17
CA ASP A 79 -3.54 -0.55 19.52
C ASP A 79 -3.63 -1.52 18.32
N ASP A 80 -4.37 -2.61 18.50
CA ASP A 80 -4.59 -3.61 17.46
C ASP A 80 -5.98 -3.51 16.81
N PHE A 81 -6.69 -2.39 16.95
CA PHE A 81 -8.06 -2.24 16.45
C PHE A 81 -8.16 -2.41 14.92
N LEU A 82 -7.25 -1.77 14.18
CA LEU A 82 -7.23 -1.83 12.71
C LEU A 82 -6.69 -3.17 12.18
N TYR A 83 -5.78 -3.81 12.92
CA TYR A 83 -5.17 -5.07 12.52
C TYR A 83 -4.94 -5.99 13.74
N PRO A 84 -6.00 -6.70 14.20
CA PRO A 84 -5.99 -7.43 15.46
C PRO A 84 -4.85 -8.43 15.59
N LYS A 85 -4.30 -8.61 16.79
CA LYS A 85 -3.29 -9.66 17.04
C LYS A 85 -3.91 -11.03 17.28
N ASN A 86 -5.18 -11.07 17.70
CA ASN A 86 -5.94 -12.31 17.82
C ASN A 86 -6.04 -13.01 16.44
N LEU A 87 -5.64 -14.28 16.39
CA LEU A 87 -5.53 -15.04 15.14
C LEU A 87 -6.84 -15.12 14.36
N GLN A 88 -7.97 -15.38 15.03
CA GLN A 88 -9.26 -15.53 14.35
C GLN A 88 -9.76 -14.20 13.79
N LYS A 89 -9.62 -13.11 14.57
CA LYS A 89 -9.97 -11.76 14.09
C LYS A 89 -9.07 -11.31 12.93
N ARG A 90 -7.77 -11.56 13.04
CA ARG A 90 -6.80 -11.26 11.97
C ARG A 90 -7.14 -12.01 10.69
N ALA A 91 -7.46 -13.31 10.78
CA ALA A 91 -7.83 -14.11 9.63
C ALA A 91 -9.05 -13.54 8.87
N ILE A 92 -10.02 -12.93 9.58
CA ILE A 92 -11.15 -12.26 8.94
C ILE A 92 -10.69 -11.00 8.20
N VAL A 93 -9.77 -10.21 8.77
CA VAL A 93 -9.20 -9.03 8.11
C VAL A 93 -8.37 -9.45 6.89
N ASP A 94 -7.47 -10.40 7.04
CA ASP A 94 -6.64 -10.92 5.94
C ASP A 94 -7.51 -11.48 4.81
N HIS A 95 -8.58 -12.21 5.12
CA HIS A 95 -9.55 -12.66 4.13
C HIS A 95 -10.15 -11.47 3.34
N ARG A 96 -10.46 -10.35 3.99
CA ARG A 96 -10.99 -9.15 3.30
C ARG A 96 -9.92 -8.45 2.46
N LEU A 97 -8.67 -8.37 2.94
CA LEU A 97 -7.54 -7.83 2.17
C LEU A 97 -7.27 -8.68 0.91
N HIS A 98 -7.33 -10.00 1.03
CA HIS A 98 -7.18 -10.92 -0.10
C HIS A 98 -8.38 -10.91 -1.04
N PHE A 99 -9.60 -10.78 -0.52
CA PHE A 99 -10.79 -10.61 -1.37
C PHE A 99 -10.69 -9.31 -2.18
N ASP A 100 -10.22 -8.22 -1.56
CA ASP A 100 -10.03 -6.95 -2.25
C ASP A 100 -8.98 -7.05 -3.37
N SER A 101 -7.78 -7.55 -3.06
CA SER A 101 -6.69 -7.70 -4.03
C SER A 101 -7.03 -8.65 -5.18
N ASN A 102 -7.68 -9.79 -4.90
CA ASN A 102 -7.90 -10.83 -5.90
C ASN A 102 -9.21 -10.67 -6.69
N ILE A 103 -10.23 -10.04 -6.10
CA ILE A 103 -11.56 -9.99 -6.69
C ILE A 103 -11.99 -8.55 -6.96
N LEU A 104 -12.03 -7.70 -5.93
CA LEU A 104 -12.63 -6.37 -6.07
C LEU A 104 -11.79 -5.46 -6.96
N ASN A 105 -10.49 -5.36 -6.68
CA ASN A 105 -9.59 -4.47 -7.38
C ASN A 105 -9.36 -4.93 -8.84
N VAL A 106 -9.22 -6.25 -9.04
CA VAL A 106 -9.11 -6.84 -10.39
C VAL A 106 -10.38 -6.59 -11.21
N ARG A 107 -11.57 -6.73 -10.63
CA ARG A 107 -12.84 -6.47 -11.35
C ARG A 107 -13.07 -4.99 -11.61
N GLY A 108 -12.62 -4.11 -10.72
CA GLY A 108 -12.63 -2.67 -10.94
C GLY A 108 -11.82 -2.25 -12.17
N ALA A 109 -10.72 -2.95 -12.48
CA ALA A 109 -9.92 -2.73 -13.68
C ALA A 109 -10.55 -3.29 -14.98
N VAL A 110 -11.62 -4.09 -14.89
CA VAL A 110 -12.33 -4.68 -16.05
C VAL A 110 -13.58 -3.86 -16.44
N ILE A 111 -14.01 -2.90 -15.60
CA ILE A 111 -15.24 -2.09 -15.80
C ILE A 111 -14.90 -0.63 -16.18
N VAL A 112 -13.69 -0.38 -16.72
CA VAL A 112 -13.31 0.92 -17.31
C VAL A 112 -12.96 0.77 -18.77
#